data_AF-A0A933M0A7-F1
#
_entry.id   AF-A0A933M0A7-F1
#
_cell.length_a   1.000
_cell.length_b   1.000
_cell.length_c   1.000
_cell.angle_alpha   90.00
_cell.angle_beta   90.00
_cell.angle_gamma   90.00
#
_symmetry.space_group_name_H-M   'P 1'
#
loop_
_entity.id
_entity.type
_entity.pdbx_description
1 polymer ?
#
loop_
_entity_poly.entity_id
_entity_poly.type
_entity_poly.pdbx_seq_one_letter_code
_entity_poly.pdbx_strand_id
1 'polypeptide(L)'
;MPSRERTFRTEAIVLRRKDFGEADRILTLFTPELGKIRAVAKGIRKPASRKAGHLELYTRSRLLVAKGRDMDIVTQAETVESYRPLREDLLRY
;
A
#
# COMPACT_ATOMS: atom_id res chain seq x y z
N MET A 1 27.71 10.04 9.10
CA MET A 1 26.90 9.14 8.25
C MET A 1 25.75 9.97 7.70
N PRO A 2 25.64 10.21 6.37
CA PRO A 2 24.55 11.04 5.86
C PRO A 2 23.22 10.36 6.18
N SER A 3 22.27 11.13 6.71
CA SER A 3 20.96 10.64 7.10
C SER A 3 20.24 10.09 5.87
N ARG A 4 20.25 8.76 5.70
CA ARG A 4 19.36 8.11 4.73
C ARG A 4 17.95 8.59 5.05
N GLU A 5 17.30 9.25 4.10
CA GLU A 5 15.90 9.60 4.19
C GLU A 5 15.13 8.35 4.62
N ARG A 6 14.58 8.38 5.83
CA ARG A 6 13.90 7.23 6.44
C ARG A 6 12.55 6.97 5.78
N THR A 7 12.07 7.91 4.98
CA THR A 7 10.77 7.85 4.31
C THR A 7 10.88 8.35 2.88
N PHE A 8 10.09 7.77 1.98
CA PHE A 8 9.95 8.23 0.61
C PHE A 8 8.48 8.28 0.20
N ARG A 9 8.16 9.10 -0.79
CA ARG A 9 6.83 9.19 -1.40
C ARG A 9 6.84 8.49 -2.75
N THR A 10 5.75 7.82 -3.08
CA THR A 10 5.56 7.20 -4.40
C THR A 10 4.07 6.98 -4.65
N GLU A 11 3.67 6.92 -5.92
CA GLU A 11 2.37 6.37 -6.29
C GLU A 11 2.47 4.86 -6.45
N ALA A 12 1.42 4.13 -6.07
CA ALA A 12 1.42 2.68 -6.19
C ALA A 12 0.03 2.12 -6.47
N ILE A 13 -0.01 1.04 -7.25
CA ILE A 13 -1.19 0.18 -7.39
C ILE A 13 -1.05 -1.03 -6.48
N VAL A 14 -2.10 -1.34 -5.71
CA VAL A 14 -2.12 -2.53 -4.85
C VAL A 14 -2.44 -3.78 -5.68
N LEU A 15 -1.44 -4.64 -5.86
CA LEU A 15 -1.59 -5.89 -6.63
C LEU A 15 -2.05 -7.06 -5.77
N ARG A 16 -1.63 -7.11 -4.51
CA ARG A 16 -1.96 -8.21 -3.59
C ARG A 16 -2.03 -7.71 -2.16
N ARG A 17 -2.93 -8.32 -1.38
CA ARG A 17 -3.04 -8.14 0.07
C ARG A 17 -2.94 -9.50 0.75
N LYS A 18 -2.18 -9.57 1.83
CA LYS A 18 -2.09 -10.76 2.69
C LYS A 18 -2.23 -10.30 4.14
N ASP A 19 -3.15 -10.90 4.88
CA ASP A 19 -3.28 -10.64 6.30
C ASP A 19 -1.99 -11.04 7.05
N PHE A 20 -1.58 -10.20 7.99
CA PHE A 20 -0.35 -10.37 8.74
C PHE A 20 -0.58 -10.02 10.21
N GLY A 21 -0.42 -10.99 11.10
CA GLY A 21 -0.82 -10.86 12.49
C GLY A 21 -2.32 -10.53 12.63
N GLU A 22 -2.67 -9.88 13.73
CA GLU A 22 -4.07 -9.60 14.05
C GLU A 22 -4.65 -8.44 13.23
N ALA A 23 -3.90 -7.35 13.11
CA ALA A 23 -4.45 -6.08 12.61
C ALA A 23 -3.78 -5.55 11.33
N ASP A 24 -2.74 -6.19 10.82
CA ASP A 24 -1.92 -5.67 9.73
C ASP A 24 -2.17 -6.43 8.42
N ARG A 25 -1.71 -5.85 7.31
CA ARG A 25 -1.56 -6.54 6.03
C ARG A 25 -0.19 -6.29 5.42
N ILE A 26 0.34 -7.31 4.75
CA ILE A 26 1.43 -7.16 3.79
C ILE A 26 0.80 -6.86 2.43
N LEU A 27 1.27 -5.78 1.81
CA LEU A 27 0.85 -5.34 0.49
C LEU A 27 1.95 -5.64 -0.53
N THR A 28 1.55 -6.10 -1.71
CA THR A 28 2.40 -6.06 -2.90
C THR A 28 1.97 -4.86 -3.72
N LEU A 29 2.91 -3.96 -3.96
CA LEU A 29 2.68 -2.65 -4.57
C LEU A 29 3.49 -2.57 -5.85
N PHE A 30 2.89 -2.04 -6.91
CA PHE A 30 3.60 -1.70 -8.13
C PHE A 30 3.72 -0.19 -8.24
N THR A 31 4.95 0.29 -8.35
CA THR A 31 5.31 1.71 -8.34
C THR A 31 6.02 2.07 -9.66
N PRO A 32 5.92 3.32 -10.14
CA PRO A 32 6.59 3.73 -11.37
C PRO A 32 8.12 3.64 -11.29
N GLU A 33 8.73 4.05 -10.17
CA GLU A 33 10.19 4.20 -10.06
C GLU A 33 10.89 3.00 -9.41
N LEU A 34 10.23 2.33 -8.46
CA LEU A 34 10.83 1.22 -7.70
C LEU A 34 10.35 -0.15 -8.19
N GLY A 35 9.47 -0.17 -9.19
CA GLY A 35 8.82 -1.38 -9.67
C GLY A 35 7.97 -2.04 -8.58
N LYS A 36 8.05 -3.37 -8.48
CA LYS A 36 7.27 -4.16 -7.52
C LYS A 36 7.96 -4.19 -6.15
N ILE A 37 7.31 -3.63 -5.14
CA ILE A 37 7.78 -3.61 -3.75
C ILE A 37 6.79 -4.29 -2.81
N ARG A 38 7.26 -4.62 -1.59
CA ARG A 38 6.43 -5.14 -0.50
C ARG A 38 6.51 -4.22 0.71
N ALA A 39 5.37 -3.92 1.32
CA ALA A 39 5.31 -3.10 2.52
C ALA A 39 4.19 -3.55 3.46
N VAL A 40 4.34 -3.27 4.75
CA VAL A 40 3.32 -3.53 5.77
C VAL A 40 2.44 -2.30 5.94
N ALA A 41 1.13 -2.50 5.89
CA ALA A 41 0.15 -1.53 6.36
C ALA A 41 -0.29 -1.88 7.78
N LYS A 42 0.29 -1.19 8.77
CA LYS A 42 0.02 -1.41 10.19
C LYS A 42 -1.39 -0.97 10.58
N GLY A 43 -2.10 -1.82 11.32
CA GLY A 43 -3.45 -1.57 11.83
C GLY A 43 -4.50 -1.36 10.74
N ILE A 44 -4.26 -1.85 9.53
CA ILE A 44 -5.17 -1.65 8.39
C ILE A 44 -6.50 -2.39 8.55
N ARG A 45 -6.53 -3.50 9.28
CA ARG A 45 -7.75 -4.30 9.51
C ARG A 45 -8.58 -3.79 10.68
N LYS A 46 -8.12 -2.78 11.43
CA LYS A 46 -8.91 -2.17 12.51
C LYS A 46 -10.13 -1.44 11.93
N PRO A 47 -11.32 -1.51 12.55
CA PRO A 47 -12.51 -0.80 12.06
C PRO A 47 -12.28 0.71 11.86
N ALA A 48 -11.51 1.35 12.75
CA ALA A 48 -11.18 2.78 12.68
C ALA A 48 -10.00 3.11 11.75
N SER A 49 -9.57 2.20 10.88
CA SER A 49 -8.36 2.40 10.08
C SER A 49 -8.58 3.38 8.93
N ARG A 50 -7.93 4.55 9.03
CA ARG A 50 -7.92 5.55 7.95
C ARG A 50 -7.22 5.08 6.67
N LYS A 51 -6.43 4.00 6.71
CA LYS A 51 -5.68 3.50 5.54
C LYS A 51 -6.44 2.44 4.73
N ALA A 52 -7.49 1.85 5.29
CA ALA A 52 -8.14 0.68 4.70
C ALA A 52 -8.67 0.94 3.29
N GLY A 53 -9.49 1.99 3.11
CA GLY A 53 -10.07 2.34 1.81
C GLY A 53 -9.04 2.76 0.75
N HIS A 54 -7.91 3.32 1.17
CA HIS A 54 -6.83 3.76 0.27
C HIS A 54 -5.92 2.62 -0.18
N LEU A 55 -6.00 1.44 0.43
CA LEU A 55 -5.11 0.31 0.17
C LEU A 55 -5.91 -0.95 -0.19
N GLU A 56 -7.02 -0.73 -0.89
CA GLU A 56 -7.83 -1.76 -1.53
C GLU A 56 -7.15 -2.30 -2.80
N LEU A 57 -7.52 -3.52 -3.22
CA LEU A 57 -6.98 -4.11 -4.45
C LEU A 57 -7.26 -3.23 -5.66
N TYR A 58 -6.25 -3.11 -6.53
CA TYR A 58 -6.25 -2.34 -7.78
C TYR A 58 -6.40 -0.82 -7.63
N THR A 59 -6.55 -0.31 -6.41
CA THR A 59 -6.51 1.12 -6.13
C THR A 59 -5.11 1.67 -6.38
N ARG A 60 -5.01 2.76 -7.14
CA ARG A 60 -3.83 3.62 -7.26
C ARG A 60 -3.86 4.67 -6.14
N SER A 61 -2.79 4.71 -5.34
CA SER A 61 -2.70 5.60 -4.18
C SER A 61 -1.34 6.26 -4.08
N ARG A 62 -1.31 7.50 -3.57
CA ARG A 62 -0.10 8.18 -3.12
C ARG A 62 0.25 7.67 -1.73
N LEU A 63 1.47 7.19 -1.57
CA LEU A 63 1.94 6.58 -0.34
C LEU A 63 3.08 7.40 0.26
N LEU A 64 3.09 7.47 1.59
CA LEU A 64 4.31 7.74 2.35
C LEU A 64 4.78 6.42 2.94
N VAL A 65 6.01 6.04 2.63
CA VAL A 65 6.57 4.74 3.00
C VAL A 65 7.83 4.97 3.82
N ALA A 66 7.86 4.40 5.03
CA ALA A 66 9.06 4.35 5.85
C ALA A 66 9.91 3.13 5.46
N LYS A 67 11.20 3.34 5.20
CA LYS A 67 12.17 2.27 4.96
C LYS A 67 12.41 1.50 6.24
N GLY A 68 12.09 0.21 6.21
CA GLY A 68 12.36 -0.71 7.32
C GLY A 68 13.70 -1.42 7.16
N ARG A 69 14.11 -2.17 8.19
CA ARG A 69 15.27 -3.06 8.09
C ARG A 69 15.00 -4.25 7.17
N ASP A 70 13.88 -4.92 7.40
CA ASP A 70 13.49 -6.14 6.68
C ASP A 70 12.31 -5.91 5.73
N MET A 71 11.40 -4.99 6.09
CA MET A 71 10.23 -4.68 5.29
C MET A 71 9.78 -3.23 5.51
N ASP A 72 9.45 -2.57 4.40
CA ASP A 72 8.96 -1.19 4.40
C ASP A 72 7.58 -1.08 5.06
N ILE A 73 7.23 0.10 5.56
CA ILE A 73 5.96 0.36 6.25
C ILE A 73 5.22 1.49 5.57
N VAL A 74 3.97 1.27 5.17
CA VAL A 74 3.09 2.32 4.68
C VAL A 74 2.57 3.12 5.87
N THR A 75 3.02 4.37 6.01
CA THR A 75 2.66 5.25 7.12
C THR A 75 1.46 6.14 6.78
N GLN A 76 1.32 6.55 5.52
CA GLN A 76 0.17 7.29 4.99
C GLN A 76 -0.21 6.76 3.60
N ALA A 77 -1.50 6.88 3.27
CA ALA A 77 -2.04 6.53 1.97
C ALA A 77 -3.20 7.46 1.62
N GLU A 78 -3.27 7.89 0.38
CA GLU A 78 -4.36 8.70 -0.18
C GLU A 78 -4.72 8.13 -1.55
N THR A 79 -6.02 7.88 -1.79
CA THR A 79 -6.49 7.37 -3.07
C THR A 79 -6.32 8.42 -4.14
N VAL A 80 -5.66 8.05 -5.24
CA VAL A 80 -5.65 8.84 -6.48
C VAL A 80 -6.75 8.35 -7.41
N GLU A 81 -6.84 7.05 -7.61
CA GLU A 81 -7.88 6.40 -8.41
C GLU A 81 -8.19 5.02 -7.84
N SER A 82 -9.47 4.66 -7.73
CA SER A 82 -9.89 3.41 -7.11
C SER A 82 -10.22 2.30 -8.09
N TYR A 83 -10.46 2.61 -9.37
CA TYR A 83 -10.81 1.65 -10.42
C TYR A 83 -11.86 0.61 -9.95
N ARG A 84 -12.93 1.07 -9.26
CA ARG A 84 -13.94 0.20 -8.65
C ARG A 84 -14.44 -0.92 -9.59
N PRO A 85 -14.68 -0.68 -10.89
CA PRO A 85 -15.11 -1.74 -11.80
C PRO A 85 -14.13 -2.92 -11.87
N LEU A 86 -12.81 -2.68 -11.88
CA LEU A 86 -11.79 -3.75 -11.88
C LEU A 86 -11.81 -4.59 -10.60
N ARG A 87 -12.27 -3.98 -9.50
CA ARG A 87 -12.39 -4.65 -8.20
C ARG A 87 -13.63 -5.53 -8.12
N GLU A 88 -14.71 -5.12 -8.77
CA GLU A 88 -16.00 -5.81 -8.76
C GLU A 88 -16.03 -6.93 -9.81
N ASP A 89 -15.49 -6.67 -10.99
CA ASP A 89 -15.46 -7.63 -12.09
C ASP A 89 -14.19 -7.44 -12.93
N LEU A 90 -13.17 -8.25 -12.62
CA LEU A 90 -11.88 -8.22 -13.31
C LEU A 90 -11.98 -8.79 -14.74
N LEU A 91 -12.97 -9.65 -15.02
CA LEU A 91 -13.10 -10.35 -16.31
C LEU A 91 -13.90 -9.55 -17.34
N ARG A 92 -14.47 -8.42 -16.95
CA ARG A 92 -15.23 -7.53 -17.83
C ARG A 92 -14.35 -6.64 -18.72
N TYR A 93 -13.03 -6.65 -18.49
CA TYR A 93 -12.00 -5.92 -19.23
C TYR A 93 -10.89 -6.88 -19.66
#